data_AF-A0A0L0P602-F1
#
_entry.id   AF-A0A0L0P602-F1
#
_cell.length_a   1.000
_cell.length_b   1.000
_cell.length_c   1.000
_cell.angle_alpha   90.00
_cell.angle_beta   90.00
_cell.angle_gamma   90.00
#
_symmetry.space_group_name_H-M   'P 1'
#
loop_
_entity.id
_entity.type
_entity.pdbx_description
1 polymer ?
#
loop_
_entity_poly.entity_id
_entity_poly.type
_entity_poly.pdbx_seq_one_letter_code
_entity_poly.pdbx_strand_id
1 'polypeptide(L)'
;MFSALTIRPSGARSVQAARGFRRKRKADYFRVPEGFLPKPDPKSHDGPLKRQLKVFLGPKNIRGEYYTNKYCYPPQNHQPLYIDENNFPRVTPGVEVFQRNPSRDLSKFPFPHNRHTQTAQVILEDMKQKIFSEVVEKGVHAQEVAHKYGIRLPRVEALVKLQHIERQWRSEVCTQ
;
A
#
# COMPACT_ATOMS: atom_id res chain seq x y z
N MET A 1 -62.34 0.55 -67.18
CA MET A 1 -62.02 -0.84 -66.78
C MET A 1 -60.68 -0.82 -66.06
N PHE A 2 -60.60 -1.52 -64.93
CA PHE A 2 -59.63 -1.30 -63.85
C PHE A 2 -58.15 -1.48 -64.26
N SER A 3 -57.33 -0.49 -63.94
CA SER A 3 -55.87 -0.53 -64.09
C SER A 3 -55.26 -1.16 -62.82
N ALA A 4 -54.33 -2.10 -63.01
CA ALA A 4 -53.73 -2.90 -61.96
C ALA A 4 -52.90 -2.05 -60.98
N LEU A 5 -53.16 -2.21 -59.67
CA LEU A 5 -52.34 -1.65 -58.60
C LEU A 5 -51.02 -2.42 -58.52
N THR A 6 -49.92 -1.75 -58.89
CA THR A 6 -48.56 -2.26 -58.71
C THR A 6 -48.18 -2.22 -57.23
N ILE A 7 -48.07 -3.39 -56.61
CA ILE A 7 -47.54 -3.58 -55.25
C ILE A 7 -46.07 -3.15 -55.25
N ARG A 8 -45.73 -2.06 -54.54
CA ARG A 8 -44.34 -1.69 -54.28
C ARG A 8 -43.75 -2.66 -53.25
N PRO A 9 -42.63 -3.35 -53.52
CA PRO A 9 -42.00 -4.15 -52.50
C PRO A 9 -41.46 -3.24 -51.39
N SER A 10 -41.82 -3.59 -50.15
CA SER A 10 -41.28 -3.00 -48.94
C SER A 10 -39.76 -3.01 -48.99
N GLY A 11 -39.15 -1.81 -48.96
CA GLY A 11 -37.70 -1.67 -48.89
C GLY A 11 -37.14 -2.46 -47.71
N ALA A 12 -36.11 -3.25 -47.99
CA ALA A 12 -35.33 -3.94 -46.97
C ALA A 12 -34.81 -2.91 -45.96
N ARG A 13 -35.37 -2.91 -44.74
CA ARG A 13 -34.74 -2.26 -43.59
C ARG A 13 -33.43 -2.99 -43.34
N SER A 14 -32.30 -2.34 -43.66
CA SER A 14 -31.00 -2.82 -43.23
C SER A 14 -30.97 -2.76 -41.70
N VAL A 15 -31.00 -3.93 -41.07
CA VAL A 15 -30.78 -4.06 -39.63
C VAL A 15 -29.31 -3.76 -39.42
N GLN A 16 -28.97 -2.50 -39.11
CA GLN A 16 -27.60 -2.16 -38.73
C GLN A 16 -27.29 -2.92 -37.44
N ALA A 17 -26.43 -3.93 -37.53
CA ALA A 17 -25.93 -4.64 -36.37
C ALA A 17 -25.28 -3.61 -35.44
N ALA A 18 -25.89 -3.37 -34.28
CA ALA A 18 -25.30 -2.54 -33.24
C ALA A 18 -23.97 -3.19 -32.84
N ARG A 19 -22.86 -2.64 -33.34
CA ARG A 19 -21.51 -3.04 -32.92
C ARG A 19 -21.40 -2.69 -31.44
N GLY A 20 -21.64 -3.69 -30.59
CA GLY A 20 -21.53 -3.53 -29.15
C GLY A 20 -20.17 -2.91 -28.83
N PHE A 21 -20.18 -1.78 -28.11
CA PHE A 21 -19.00 -1.12 -27.58
C PHE A 21 -18.26 -2.06 -26.62
N ARG A 22 -17.49 -3.01 -27.16
CA ARG A 22 -16.57 -3.81 -26.36
C ARG A 22 -15.43 -2.89 -25.98
N ARG A 23 -15.52 -2.30 -24.78
CA ARG A 23 -14.39 -1.61 -24.15
C ARG A 23 -13.19 -2.57 -24.23
N LYS A 24 -12.13 -2.15 -24.95
CA LYS A 24 -10.89 -2.92 -25.01
C LYS A 24 -10.37 -3.04 -23.57
N ARG A 25 -10.41 -4.25 -23.02
CA ARG A 25 -9.83 -4.53 -21.70
C ARG A 25 -8.33 -4.28 -21.81
N LYS A 26 -7.80 -3.36 -21.00
CA LYS A 26 -6.37 -3.16 -20.85
C LYS A 26 -5.92 -3.99 -19.65
N ALA A 27 -4.92 -4.82 -19.84
CA ALA A 27 -4.25 -5.49 -18.73
C ALA A 27 -3.45 -4.45 -17.94
N ASP A 28 -3.54 -4.52 -16.62
CA ASP A 28 -2.87 -3.61 -15.70
C ASP A 28 -1.47 -4.14 -15.40
N TYR A 29 -0.50 -3.71 -16.20
CA TYR A 29 0.90 -4.12 -16.08
C TYR A 29 1.69 -3.08 -15.29
N PHE A 30 2.66 -3.55 -14.50
CA PHE A 30 3.61 -2.64 -13.86
C PHE A 30 4.43 -1.89 -14.91
N ARG A 31 4.73 -0.62 -14.64
CA ARG A 31 5.71 0.14 -15.43
C ARG A 31 7.11 -0.31 -15.04
N VAL A 32 7.59 -1.38 -15.67
CA VAL A 32 8.96 -1.85 -15.52
C VAL A 32 9.81 -1.19 -16.61
N PRO A 33 10.97 -0.58 -16.28
CA PRO A 33 11.86 -0.03 -17.29
C PRO A 33 12.24 -1.08 -18.35
N GLU A 34 12.30 -0.66 -19.61
CA GLU A 34 12.69 -1.53 -20.72
C GLU A 34 14.08 -2.13 -20.48
N GLY A 35 14.24 -3.43 -20.73
CA GLY A 35 15.49 -4.17 -20.49
C GLY A 35 15.58 -4.93 -19.16
N PHE A 36 14.71 -4.65 -18.18
CA PHE A 36 14.69 -5.41 -16.91
C PHE A 36 13.83 -6.67 -16.97
N LEU A 37 12.98 -6.81 -17.99
CA LEU A 37 12.19 -8.02 -18.19
C LEU A 37 13.02 -9.09 -18.90
N PRO A 38 13.24 -10.26 -18.28
CA PRO A 38 13.94 -11.34 -18.95
C PRO A 38 13.14 -11.80 -20.16
N LYS A 39 13.87 -12.20 -21.21
CA LYS A 39 13.27 -12.86 -22.37
C LYS A 39 12.48 -14.09 -21.89
N PRO A 40 11.30 -14.36 -22.47
CA PRO A 40 10.53 -15.54 -22.08
C PRO A 40 11.31 -16.80 -22.47
N ASP A 41 11.50 -17.71 -21.51
CA ASP A 41 12.04 -19.02 -21.82
C ASP A 41 11.00 -19.80 -22.65
N PRO A 42 11.38 -20.45 -23.77
CA PRO A 42 10.42 -21.16 -24.63
C PRO A 42 9.64 -22.27 -23.92
N LYS A 43 10.23 -22.86 -22.87
CA LYS A 43 9.63 -23.93 -22.05
C LYS A 43 8.80 -23.39 -20.88
N SER A 44 8.88 -22.10 -20.58
CA SER A 44 8.17 -21.49 -19.47
C SER A 44 6.81 -21.00 -19.95
N HIS A 45 5.75 -21.42 -19.27
CA HIS A 45 4.38 -20.92 -19.50
C HIS A 45 4.09 -19.63 -18.69
N ASP A 46 5.13 -18.87 -18.31
CA ASP A 46 4.97 -17.66 -17.52
C ASP A 46 4.41 -16.50 -18.34
N GLY A 47 3.19 -16.08 -17.98
CA GLY A 47 2.58 -14.87 -18.52
C GLY A 47 3.40 -13.60 -18.22
N PRO A 48 3.19 -12.51 -18.97
CA PRO A 48 3.94 -11.25 -18.81
C PRO A 48 3.87 -10.69 -17.38
N LEU A 49 2.70 -10.74 -16.75
CA LEU A 49 2.50 -10.27 -15.38
C LEU A 49 3.33 -11.07 -14.36
N LYS A 50 3.41 -12.40 -14.51
CA LYS A 50 4.19 -13.26 -13.64
C LYS A 50 5.69 -12.97 -13.77
N ARG A 51 6.16 -12.66 -14.99
CA ARG A 51 7.55 -12.25 -15.22
C ARG A 51 7.85 -10.87 -14.61
N GLN A 52 6.95 -9.90 -14.76
CA GLN A 52 7.08 -8.60 -14.10
C GLN A 52 7.13 -8.75 -12.57
N LEU A 53 6.27 -9.60 -12.00
CA LEU A 53 6.27 -9.89 -10.58
C LEU A 53 7.60 -10.52 -10.12
N LYS A 54 8.15 -11.49 -10.87
CA LYS A 54 9.47 -12.06 -10.58
C LYS A 54 10.57 -11.00 -10.60
N VAL A 55 10.50 -10.04 -11.51
CA VAL A 55 11.45 -8.92 -11.58
C VAL A 55 11.31 -7.97 -10.40
N PHE A 56 10.08 -7.67 -9.98
CA PHE A 56 9.80 -6.85 -8.79
C PHE A 56 10.31 -7.52 -7.51
N LEU A 57 10.04 -8.82 -7.34
CA LEU A 57 10.41 -9.58 -6.16
C LEU A 57 11.92 -9.89 -6.11
N GLY A 58 12.52 -10.21 -7.25
CA GLY A 58 13.92 -10.66 -7.31
C GLY A 58 14.09 -12.17 -7.03
N PRO A 59 15.34 -12.64 -6.93
CA PRO A 59 15.64 -14.04 -6.65
C PRO A 59 15.13 -14.48 -5.29
N LYS A 60 14.65 -15.73 -5.24
CA LYS A 60 14.16 -16.40 -4.04
C LYS A 60 15.28 -17.27 -3.45
N ASN A 61 15.58 -17.13 -2.17
CA ASN A 61 16.56 -17.99 -1.50
C ASN A 61 15.98 -19.38 -1.17
N ILE A 62 16.81 -20.29 -0.62
CA ILE A 62 16.38 -21.64 -0.21
C ILE A 62 15.27 -21.63 0.87
N ARG A 63 15.21 -20.58 1.70
CA ARG A 63 14.18 -20.38 2.73
C ARG A 63 12.88 -19.84 2.14
N GLY A 64 12.96 -19.32 0.92
CA GLY A 64 11.87 -18.73 0.18
C GLY A 64 11.70 -17.22 0.29
N GLU A 65 12.68 -16.53 0.84
CA GLU A 65 12.69 -15.08 1.04
C GLU A 65 13.28 -14.35 -0.17
N TYR A 66 12.80 -13.13 -0.37
CA TYR A 66 13.23 -12.22 -1.44
C TYR A 66 14.20 -11.18 -0.90
N TYR A 67 15.36 -11.63 -0.42
CA TYR A 67 16.33 -10.79 0.30
C TYR A 67 16.81 -9.55 -0.48
N THR A 68 16.79 -9.59 -1.81
CA THR A 68 17.16 -8.42 -2.64
C THR A 68 16.06 -7.37 -2.72
N ASN A 69 14.84 -7.67 -2.31
CA ASN A 69 13.73 -6.72 -2.34
C ASN A 69 13.83 -5.78 -1.12
N LYS A 70 13.85 -4.48 -1.39
CA LYS A 70 13.87 -3.40 -0.41
C LYS A 70 12.77 -3.55 0.64
N TYR A 71 11.59 -4.03 0.23
CA TYR A 71 10.39 -4.12 1.07
C TYR A 71 10.24 -5.49 1.77
N CYS A 72 11.24 -6.38 1.68
CA CYS A 72 11.15 -7.72 2.26
C CYS A 72 11.23 -7.72 3.79
N TYR A 73 12.06 -6.86 4.37
CA TYR A 73 12.31 -6.82 5.82
C TYR A 73 11.83 -5.49 6.43
N PRO A 74 11.38 -5.49 7.70
CA PRO A 74 10.96 -4.28 8.37
C PRO A 74 12.16 -3.35 8.64
N PRO A 75 11.98 -2.03 8.48
CA PRO A 75 13.03 -1.06 8.80
C PRO A 75 13.30 -1.00 10.30
N GLN A 76 14.55 -0.78 10.68
CA GLN A 76 15.01 -0.68 12.08
C GLN A 76 15.31 0.75 12.54
N ASN A 77 15.14 1.75 11.67
CA ASN A 77 15.59 3.13 11.85
C ASN A 77 14.46 4.11 12.21
N HIS A 78 13.37 3.64 12.83
CA HIS A 78 12.16 4.44 13.14
C HIS A 78 11.56 5.22 11.95
N GLN A 79 11.93 4.86 10.72
CA GLN A 79 11.40 5.46 9.50
C GLN A 79 10.69 4.36 8.70
N PRO A 80 9.42 4.56 8.31
CA PRO A 80 8.72 3.58 7.51
C PRO A 80 9.32 3.53 6.10
N LEU A 81 9.36 2.34 5.53
CA LEU A 81 9.89 2.08 4.20
C LEU A 81 8.74 1.94 3.19
N TYR A 82 8.08 3.04 2.87
CA TYR A 82 6.95 3.03 1.95
C TYR A 82 7.34 2.87 0.48
N ILE A 83 6.37 2.36 -0.30
CA ILE A 83 6.54 2.02 -1.71
C ILE A 83 6.79 3.29 -2.52
N ASP A 84 7.86 3.27 -3.31
CA ASP A 84 8.15 4.27 -4.32
C ASP A 84 7.86 3.72 -5.72
N GLU A 85 7.24 4.54 -6.57
CA GLU A 85 6.91 4.18 -7.95
C GLU A 85 8.05 4.46 -8.92
N ASN A 86 8.92 5.42 -8.56
CA ASN A 86 9.98 5.88 -9.46
C ASN A 86 11.26 5.04 -9.35
N ASN A 87 11.46 4.41 -8.20
CA ASN A 87 12.67 3.69 -7.87
C ASN A 87 12.47 2.18 -7.96
N PHE A 88 13.51 1.49 -8.39
CA PHE A 88 13.48 0.06 -8.54
C PHE A 88 13.43 -0.61 -7.15
N PRO A 89 12.59 -1.63 -6.94
CA PRO A 89 12.37 -2.25 -5.62
C PRO A 89 13.54 -3.11 -5.14
N ARG A 90 14.56 -3.34 -5.99
CA ARG A 90 15.68 -4.25 -5.67
C ARG A 90 16.93 -3.48 -5.26
N VAL A 91 17.56 -3.96 -4.19
CA VAL A 91 18.87 -3.55 -3.71
C VAL A 91 19.80 -4.75 -3.88
N THR A 92 20.81 -4.63 -4.74
CA THR A 92 21.83 -5.66 -4.91
C THR A 92 23.10 -5.20 -4.20
N PRO A 93 23.65 -5.98 -3.26
CA PRO A 93 24.88 -5.58 -2.57
C PRO A 93 26.01 -5.43 -3.60
N GLY A 94 26.73 -4.31 -3.55
CA GLY A 94 27.85 -4.01 -4.46
C GLY A 94 27.46 -3.43 -5.82
N VAL A 95 26.17 -3.24 -6.12
CA VAL A 95 25.71 -2.56 -7.34
C VAL A 95 25.02 -1.25 -6.95
N GLU A 96 25.64 -0.13 -7.31
CA GLU A 96 25.01 1.18 -7.21
C GLU A 96 23.89 1.28 -8.25
N VAL A 97 22.65 1.19 -7.79
CA VAL A 97 21.49 1.44 -8.64
C VAL A 97 21.26 2.95 -8.65
N PHE A 98 21.17 3.55 -9.84
CA PHE A 98 20.78 4.94 -9.98
C PHE A 98 19.41 5.17 -9.31
N GLN A 99 19.40 5.87 -8.18
CA GLN A 99 18.18 6.23 -7.48
C GLN A 99 17.72 7.60 -7.98
N ARG A 100 16.49 7.64 -8.47
CA ARG A 100 15.81 8.90 -8.75
C ARG A 100 15.37 9.52 -7.44
N ASN A 101 15.37 10.85 -7.38
CA ASN A 101 14.74 11.54 -6.26
C ASN A 101 13.27 11.10 -6.16
N PRO A 102 12.81 10.74 -4.95
CA PRO A 102 11.43 10.31 -4.78
C PRO A 102 10.49 11.47 -5.12
N SER A 103 9.35 11.18 -5.75
CA SER A 103 8.37 12.23 -6.09
C SER A 103 7.67 12.83 -4.87
N ARG A 104 7.85 12.23 -3.69
CA ARG A 104 7.11 12.50 -2.46
C ARG A 104 7.94 12.14 -1.23
N ASP A 105 7.49 12.59 -0.07
CA ASP A 105 8.04 12.17 1.20
C ASP A 105 7.61 10.72 1.54
N LEU A 106 8.52 9.77 1.35
CA LEU A 106 8.29 8.35 1.64
C LEU A 106 8.25 8.04 3.14
N SER A 107 8.63 8.99 4.02
CA SER A 107 8.54 8.79 5.47
C SER A 107 7.10 8.92 5.98
N LYS A 108 6.25 9.67 5.27
CA LYS A 108 4.88 9.98 5.73
C LYS A 108 3.79 9.34 4.90
N PHE A 109 4.00 9.19 3.60
CA PHE A 109 2.93 8.81 2.67
C PHE A 109 3.05 7.34 2.24
N PRO A 110 2.15 6.45 2.70
CA PRO A 110 2.19 5.05 2.30
C PRO A 110 1.85 4.84 0.82
N PHE A 111 0.81 5.52 0.30
CA PHE A 111 0.27 5.20 -1.02
C PHE A 111 0.59 6.28 -2.06
N PRO A 112 1.25 5.92 -3.17
CA PRO A 112 1.73 6.92 -4.14
C PRO A 112 0.60 7.70 -4.83
N HIS A 113 -0.52 7.03 -5.09
CA HIS A 113 -1.68 7.63 -5.74
C HIS A 113 -2.58 8.42 -4.77
N ASN A 114 -2.47 8.20 -3.44
CA ASN A 114 -3.32 8.86 -2.45
C ASN A 114 -2.50 9.77 -1.55
N ARG A 115 -2.53 11.07 -1.85
CA ARG A 115 -1.82 12.12 -1.10
C ARG A 115 -2.45 12.47 0.25
N HIS A 116 -3.68 12.02 0.51
CA HIS A 116 -4.38 12.36 1.76
C HIS A 116 -4.05 11.39 2.88
N THR A 117 -3.75 10.13 2.55
CA THR A 117 -3.38 9.13 3.56
C THR A 117 -1.95 9.37 4.03
N GLN A 118 -1.80 9.61 5.33
CA GLN A 118 -0.55 9.88 6.00
C GLN A 118 -0.43 9.01 7.23
N THR A 119 0.79 8.58 7.54
CA THR A 119 1.07 7.81 8.73
C THR A 119 1.11 8.70 9.95
N ALA A 120 0.38 8.30 11.00
CA ALA A 120 0.41 8.95 12.29
C ALA A 120 1.68 8.60 13.06
N GLN A 121 2.20 9.54 13.84
CA GLN A 121 3.37 9.30 14.68
C GLN A 121 3.01 8.40 15.86
N VAL A 122 3.93 7.48 16.16
CA VAL A 122 3.89 6.62 17.34
C VAL A 122 4.34 7.43 18.55
N ILE A 123 3.65 7.26 19.68
CA ILE A 123 4.02 7.90 20.95
C ILE A 123 5.08 7.03 21.62
N LEU A 124 6.21 7.63 22.00
CA LEU A 124 7.30 6.97 22.70
C LEU A 124 6.83 6.41 24.03
N GLU A 125 7.38 5.26 24.43
CA GLU A 125 6.99 4.54 25.63
C GLU A 125 7.16 5.41 26.90
N ASP A 126 8.28 6.11 27.02
CA ASP A 126 8.55 7.05 28.13
C ASP A 126 7.47 8.14 28.23
N MET A 127 6.93 8.59 27.10
CA MET A 127 5.88 9.60 27.06
C MET A 127 4.53 9.01 27.51
N LYS A 128 4.22 7.76 27.14
CA LYS A 128 3.02 7.07 27.62
C LYS A 128 3.03 6.91 29.14
N GLN A 129 4.19 6.53 29.69
CA GLN A 129 4.38 6.36 31.13
C GLN A 129 4.22 7.69 31.88
N LYS A 130 4.78 8.78 31.36
CA LYS A 130 4.60 10.14 31.92
C LYS A 130 3.14 10.59 31.90
N ILE A 131 2.43 10.36 30.80
CA ILE A 131 0.99 10.68 30.70
C ILE A 131 0.20 9.89 31.75
N PHE A 132 0.51 8.61 31.92
CA PHE A 132 -0.17 7.77 32.90
C PHE A 132 0.06 8.25 34.35
N SER A 133 1.29 8.56 34.73
CA SER A 133 1.59 9.05 36.09
C SER A 133 0.95 10.41 36.37
N GLU A 134 0.91 11.32 35.39
CA GLU A 134 0.25 12.62 35.55
C GLU A 134 -1.27 12.49 35.76
N VAL A 135 -1.94 11.60 35.04
CA VAL A 135 -3.39 11.42 35.17
C VAL A 135 -3.76 10.62 36.42
N VAL A 136 -3.04 9.52 36.70
CA VAL A 136 -3.43 8.57 37.76
C VAL A 136 -2.81 8.91 39.11
N GLU A 137 -1.51 9.23 39.17
CA GLU A 137 -0.81 9.45 40.44
C GLU A 137 -0.94 10.90 40.92
N LYS A 138 -0.84 11.87 40.00
CA LYS A 138 -0.97 13.30 40.33
C LYS A 138 -2.41 13.82 40.25
N GLY A 139 -3.33 13.05 39.65
CA GLY A 139 -4.73 13.43 39.50
C GLY A 139 -4.97 14.62 38.56
N VAL A 140 -4.05 14.91 37.63
CA VAL A 140 -4.19 16.01 36.67
C VAL A 140 -5.30 15.69 35.67
N HIS A 141 -6.11 16.69 35.31
CA HIS A 141 -7.18 16.47 34.35
C HIS A 141 -6.61 16.14 32.95
N ALA A 142 -7.14 15.09 32.33
CA ALA A 142 -6.79 14.68 30.96
C ALA A 142 -6.85 15.81 29.91
N GLN A 143 -7.71 16.83 30.10
CA GLN A 143 -7.74 18.01 29.22
C GLN A 143 -6.46 18.85 29.31
N GLU A 144 -5.94 19.06 30.52
CA GLU A 144 -4.69 19.80 30.74
C GLU A 144 -3.50 19.04 30.15
N VAL A 145 -3.46 17.72 30.34
CA VAL A 145 -2.44 16.84 29.75
C VAL A 145 -2.53 16.85 28.22
N ALA A 146 -3.73 16.79 27.65
CA ALA A 146 -3.97 16.89 26.21
C ALA A 146 -3.41 18.20 25.64
N HIS A 147 -3.66 19.33 26.30
CA HIS A 147 -3.14 20.63 25.89
C HIS A 147 -1.61 20.70 26.03
N LYS A 148 -1.06 20.21 27.14
CA LYS A 148 0.39 20.21 27.44
C LYS A 148 1.21 19.45 26.40
N TYR A 149 0.72 18.29 25.93
CA TYR A 149 1.43 17.44 24.97
C TYR A 149 0.94 17.58 23.52
N GLY A 150 -0.09 18.39 23.26
CA GLY A 150 -0.67 18.53 21.92
C GLY A 150 -1.35 17.27 21.39
N ILE A 151 -1.88 16.43 22.29
CA ILE A 151 -2.54 15.16 21.94
C ILE A 151 -4.05 15.34 22.09
N ARG A 152 -4.85 14.79 21.15
CA ARG A 152 -6.31 14.83 21.25
C ARG A 152 -6.79 14.12 22.53
N LEU A 153 -7.72 14.73 23.25
CA LEU A 153 -8.32 14.18 24.48
C LEU A 153 -8.70 12.68 24.40
N PRO A 154 -9.48 12.21 23.40
CA PRO A 154 -9.82 10.78 23.33
C PRO A 154 -8.59 9.87 23.17
N ARG A 155 -7.50 10.37 22.58
CA ARG A 155 -6.25 9.62 22.45
C ARG A 155 -5.53 9.53 23.80
N VAL A 156 -5.58 10.56 24.64
CA VAL A 156 -5.02 10.54 26.00
C VAL A 156 -5.77 9.51 26.86
N GLU A 157 -7.10 9.52 26.83
CA GLU A 157 -7.92 8.54 27.57
C GLU A 157 -7.63 7.10 27.12
N ALA A 158 -7.49 6.89 25.81
CA ALA A 158 -7.12 5.59 25.26
C ALA A 158 -5.74 5.13 25.75
N LEU A 159 -4.75 6.02 25.82
CA LEU A 159 -3.42 5.69 26.35
C LEU A 159 -3.49 5.26 27.81
N VAL A 160 -4.23 6.00 28.65
CA VAL A 160 -4.38 5.66 30.07
C VAL A 160 -5.01 4.27 30.23
N LYS A 161 -6.06 3.97 29.46
CA LYS A 161 -6.72 2.65 29.45
C LYS A 161 -5.78 1.53 29.02
N LEU A 162 -5.06 1.71 27.91
CA LEU A 162 -4.11 0.70 27.41
C LEU A 162 -2.99 0.44 28.44
N GLN A 163 -2.46 1.49 29.07
CA GLN A 163 -1.41 1.34 30.07
C GLN A 163 -1.89 0.59 31.33
N HIS A 164 -3.16 0.75 31.71
CA HIS A 164 -3.75 -0.02 32.80
C HIS A 164 -3.76 -1.52 32.49
N ILE A 165 -4.23 -1.88 31.28
CA ILE A 165 -4.25 -3.26 30.78
C ILE A 165 -2.82 -3.83 30.71
N GLU A 166 -1.86 -3.07 30.18
CA GLU A 166 -0.46 -3.52 30.10
C GLU A 166 0.14 -3.80 31.49
N ARG A 167 -0.17 -2.99 32.50
CA ARG A 167 0.29 -3.23 33.87
C ARG A 167 -0.38 -4.46 34.48
N GLN A 168 -1.67 -4.67 34.23
CA GLN A 168 -2.39 -5.86 34.66
C GLN A 168 -1.75 -7.13 34.07
N TRP A 169 -1.54 -7.18 32.75
CA TRP A 169 -0.90 -8.31 32.09
C TRP A 169 0.51 -8.58 32.62
N ARG A 170 1.29 -7.52 32.89
CA ARG A 170 2.63 -7.67 33.51
C ARG A 170 2.53 -8.30 34.91
N SER A 171 1.55 -7.93 35.72
CA SER A 171 1.36 -8.52 37.05
C SER A 171 0.93 -9.99 36.99
N GLU A 172 0.07 -10.37 36.05
CA GLU A 172 -0.39 -11.76 35.87
C GLU A 172 0.74 -12.69 35.42
N VAL A 173 1.64 -12.22 34.55
CA VAL A 173 2.77 -13.02 34.07
C VAL A 173 3.90 -13.10 35.11
N CYS A 174 4.14 -12.04 35.89
CA CYS A 174 5.17 -12.04 36.93
C CYS A 174 4.76 -12.76 38.23
N THR A 175 3.51 -13.21 38.35
CA THR A 175 3.02 -13.95 39.53
C THR A 175 3.00 -15.47 39.33
N GLN A 176 3.51 -15.97 38.20
CA GLN A 176 3.81 -17.38 37.95
C GLN A 176 5.33 -17.61 38.02
#